data_AF-A0A7V5R456-F1
#
_entry.id   AF-A0A7V5R456-F1
#
_cell.length_a   1.000
_cell.length_b   1.000
_cell.length_c   1.000
_cell.angle_alpha   90.00
_cell.angle_beta   90.00
_cell.angle_gamma   90.00
#
_symmetry.space_group_name_H-M   'P 1'
#
loop_
_entity.id
_entity.type
_entity.pdbx_description
1 polymer ?
#
loop_
_entity_poly.entity_id
_entity_poly.type
_entity_poly.pdbx_seq_one_letter_code
_entity_poly.pdbx_strand_id
1 'polypeptide(L)'
;MMVRSRAGFTLLEVMVSVTIIGIALVTLIGAQSQSISIATASRFETTASLLARQKMTELTLAGFDELQSDEGDFDEDFSDYHWKVDIRELGEDDTGIKDGDDMLKAVDLTITSDLETDERFVVRRIMMAPIKPVGSS
;
A
#
# COMPACT_ATOMS: atom_id res chain seq x y z
N MET A 1 49.84 10.40 58.88
CA MET A 1 49.62 10.16 57.44
C MET A 1 48.20 9.64 57.28
N MET A 2 47.25 10.50 56.88
CA MET A 2 45.84 10.11 56.77
C MET A 2 45.62 9.33 55.48
N VAL A 3 45.29 8.04 55.60
CA VAL A 3 44.92 7.19 54.46
C VAL A 3 43.49 7.57 54.06
N ARG A 4 43.35 8.09 52.84
CA ARG A 4 42.04 8.39 52.22
C ARG A 4 41.38 7.07 51.85
N SER A 5 40.30 6.70 52.53
CA SER A 5 39.48 5.55 52.15
C SER A 5 38.84 5.82 50.78
N ARG A 6 39.23 5.05 49.76
CA ARG A 6 38.53 5.02 48.49
C ARG A 6 37.16 4.40 48.76
N ALA A 7 36.11 5.22 48.74
CA ALA A 7 34.74 4.74 48.78
C ALA A 7 34.50 3.88 47.53
N GLY A 8 34.33 2.56 47.72
CA GLY A 8 33.87 1.68 46.67
C GLY A 8 32.39 1.92 46.39
N PHE A 9 31.97 1.62 45.16
CA PHE A 9 30.56 1.69 44.75
C PHE A 9 29.70 0.85 45.70
N THR A 10 28.57 1.42 46.12
CA THR A 10 27.62 0.68 46.97
C THR A 10 26.81 -0.29 46.10
N LEU A 11 26.34 -1.41 46.68
CA LEU A 11 25.45 -2.35 45.96
C LEU A 11 24.20 -1.63 45.42
N LEU A 12 23.67 -0.67 46.18
CA LEU A 12 22.52 0.14 45.78
C LEU A 12 22.79 0.91 44.48
N GLU A 13 23.99 1.46 44.33
CA GLU A 13 24.38 2.25 43.16
C GLU A 13 24.47 1.40 41.88
N VAL A 14 24.96 0.17 42.00
CA VAL A 14 25.00 -0.79 40.88
C VAL A 14 23.57 -1.21 40.49
N MET A 15 22.70 -1.46 41.46
CA MET A 15 21.30 -1.82 41.19
C MET A 15 20.53 -0.69 40.51
N VAL A 16 20.71 0.55 40.96
CA VAL A 16 20.11 1.73 40.32
C VAL A 16 20.64 1.88 38.90
N SER A 17 21.95 1.70 38.68
CA SER A 17 22.57 1.79 37.35
C SER A 17 22.00 0.74 36.38
N VAL A 18 21.90 -0.51 36.79
CA VAL A 18 21.33 -1.59 35.96
C VAL A 18 19.85 -1.34 35.66
N THR A 19 19.10 -0.79 36.61
CA THR A 19 17.68 -0.43 36.41
C THR A 19 17.52 0.66 35.34
N ILE A 20 18.33 1.71 35.41
CA ILE A 20 18.31 2.81 34.42
C ILE A 20 18.69 2.28 33.03
N ILE A 21 19.72 1.44 32.93
CA ILE A 21 20.14 0.81 31.67
C ILE A 21 19.02 -0.07 31.11
N GLY A 22 18.34 -0.86 31.96
CA GLY A 22 17.22 -1.71 31.56
C GLY A 22 16.08 -0.90 30.94
N ILE A 23 15.67 0.20 31.58
CA ILE A 23 14.63 1.10 31.05
C ILE A 23 15.07 1.69 29.70
N ALA A 24 16.31 2.18 29.62
CA ALA A 24 16.86 2.76 28.39
C ALA A 24 16.87 1.74 27.22
N LEU A 25 17.25 0.49 27.48
CA LEU A 25 17.26 -0.58 26.46
C LEU A 25 15.84 -0.93 25.99
N VAL A 26 14.87 -1.02 26.89
CA VAL A 26 13.47 -1.27 26.52
C VAL A 26 12.94 -0.14 25.64
N THR A 27 13.23 1.12 26.00
CA THR A 27 12.83 2.27 25.18
C THR A 27 13.53 2.28 23.81
N LEU A 28 14.80 1.87 23.76
CA LEU A 28 15.58 1.79 22.52
C LEU A 28 15.05 0.71 21.57
N ILE A 29 14.74 -0.48 22.11
CA ILE A 29 14.14 -1.59 21.36
C ILE A 29 12.77 -1.18 20.82
N GLY A 30 11.93 -0.54 21.65
CA GLY A 30 10.63 -0.03 21.22
C GLY A 30 10.74 1.01 20.10
N ALA A 31 11.71 1.93 20.19
CA ALA A 31 11.96 2.92 19.14
C ALA A 31 12.44 2.28 17.82
N GLN A 32 13.21 1.20 17.89
CA GLN A 32 13.71 0.48 16.72
C GLN A 32 12.61 -0.34 16.02
N SER A 33 11.71 -0.97 16.77
CA SER A 33 10.58 -1.73 16.22
C SER A 33 9.64 -0.85 15.38
N GLN A 34 9.45 0.41 15.76
CA GLN A 34 8.63 1.35 15.00
C GLN A 34 9.23 1.66 13.62
N SER A 35 10.55 1.78 13.52
CA SER A 35 11.23 2.08 12.25
C SER A 35 11.15 0.92 11.25
N ILE A 36 11.19 -0.32 11.73
CA ILE A 36 11.10 -1.52 10.87
C ILE A 36 9.69 -1.65 10.29
N SER A 37 8.64 -1.45 11.11
CA SER A 37 7.25 -1.49 10.63
C SER A 37 6.96 -0.39 9.59
N ILE A 38 7.47 0.83 9.79
CA ILE A 38 7.32 1.93 8.82
C ILE A 38 8.04 1.62 7.50
N ALA A 39 9.22 1.00 7.56
CA ALA A 39 9.98 0.65 6.35
C ALA A 39 9.26 -0.41 5.51
N THR A 40 8.62 -1.41 6.15
CA THR A 40 7.85 -2.45 5.45
C THR A 40 6.60 -1.88 4.78
N ALA A 41 5.80 -1.08 5.50
CA ALA A 41 4.61 -0.44 4.93
C ALA A 41 4.96 0.51 3.77
N SER A 42 6.04 1.29 3.91
CA SER A 42 6.50 2.19 2.84
C SER A 42 6.97 1.43 1.59
N ARG A 43 7.53 0.22 1.76
CA ARG A 43 7.93 -0.64 0.64
C ARG A 43 6.71 -1.25 -0.07
N PHE A 44 5.70 -1.67 0.69
CA PHE A 44 4.43 -2.15 0.12
C PHE A 44 3.78 -1.07 -0.73
N GLU A 45 3.55 0.12 -0.18
CA GLU A 45 2.92 1.25 -0.88
C GLU A 45 3.62 1.60 -2.20
N THR A 46 4.95 1.68 -2.18
CA THR A 46 5.74 1.99 -3.39
C THR A 46 5.57 0.91 -4.46
N THR A 47 5.62 -0.36 -4.06
CA THR A 47 5.54 -1.51 -4.97
C THR A 47 4.12 -1.67 -5.52
N ALA A 48 3.12 -1.64 -4.65
CA ALA A 48 1.71 -1.70 -5.01
C ALA A 48 1.32 -0.55 -5.95
N SER A 49 1.82 0.67 -5.71
CA SER A 49 1.62 1.81 -6.61
C SER A 49 2.22 1.58 -8.00
N LEU A 50 3.43 1.02 -8.08
CA LEU A 50 4.07 0.70 -9.36
C LEU A 50 3.28 -0.36 -10.14
N LEU A 51 2.91 -1.46 -9.47
CA LEU A 51 2.12 -2.55 -10.04
C LEU A 51 0.74 -2.08 -10.48
N ALA A 52 0.08 -1.26 -9.66
CA ALA A 52 -1.21 -0.68 -10.01
C ALA A 52 -1.13 0.19 -11.26
N ARG A 53 -0.08 1.03 -11.37
CA ARG A 53 0.15 1.84 -12.58
C ARG A 53 0.42 1.00 -13.82
N GLN A 54 1.18 -0.08 -13.68
CA GLN A 54 1.43 -1.01 -14.79
C GLN A 54 0.12 -1.64 -15.26
N LYS A 55 -0.63 -2.27 -14.35
CA LYS A 55 -1.88 -2.95 -14.69
C LYS A 55 -2.93 -2.00 -15.25
N MET A 56 -3.03 -0.79 -14.71
CA MET A 56 -3.93 0.23 -15.23
C MET A 56 -3.54 0.73 -16.63
N THR A 57 -2.24 0.71 -16.95
CA THR A 57 -1.77 1.03 -18.31
C THR A 57 -2.18 -0.06 -19.29
N GLU A 58 -2.01 -1.34 -18.92
CA GLU A 58 -2.46 -2.49 -19.72
C GLU A 58 -3.97 -2.40 -20.03
N LEU A 59 -4.80 -2.14 -19.01
CA LEU A 59 -6.25 -1.98 -19.17
C LEU A 59 -6.61 -0.79 -20.07
N THR A 60 -5.88 0.31 -19.95
CA THR A 60 -6.09 1.49 -20.80
C THR A 60 -5.73 1.19 -22.27
N LEU A 61 -4.73 0.35 -22.51
CA LEU A 61 -4.30 -0.05 -23.87
C LEU A 61 -5.25 -1.07 -24.51
N ALA A 62 -5.87 -1.97 -23.73
CA ALA A 62 -6.90 -2.88 -24.22
C ALA A 62 -8.13 -2.11 -24.75
N GLY A 63 -8.43 -0.95 -24.18
CA GLY A 63 -9.50 -0.07 -24.67
C GLY A 63 -10.88 -0.42 -24.10
N PHE A 64 -11.83 0.52 -24.26
CA PHE A 64 -13.11 0.54 -23.53
C PHE A 64 -13.99 -0.71 -23.72
N ASP A 65 -13.94 -1.32 -24.91
CA ASP A 65 -14.75 -2.49 -25.25
C ASP A 65 -14.20 -3.79 -24.66
N GLU A 66 -12.88 -3.89 -24.44
CA GLU A 66 -12.21 -5.10 -23.91
C GLU A 66 -12.09 -5.09 -22.38
N LEU A 67 -12.51 -4.00 -21.73
CA LEU A 67 -12.53 -3.86 -20.29
C LEU A 67 -13.53 -4.88 -19.66
N GLN A 68 -12.99 -5.91 -18.98
CA GLN A 68 -13.76 -6.90 -18.19
C GLN A 68 -13.20 -7.08 -16.78
N SER A 69 -14.09 -7.37 -15.81
CA SER A 69 -13.68 -7.65 -14.44
C SER A 69 -12.85 -8.93 -14.42
N ASP A 70 -11.71 -8.90 -13.75
CA ASP A 70 -10.74 -9.99 -13.80
C ASP A 70 -9.88 -10.00 -12.52
N GLU A 71 -9.27 -11.13 -12.20
CA GLU A 71 -8.39 -11.28 -11.05
C GLU A 71 -7.24 -12.24 -11.36
N GLY A 72 -6.10 -12.02 -10.70
CA GLY A 72 -4.96 -12.89 -10.87
C GLY A 72 -3.72 -12.43 -10.11
N ASP A 73 -2.62 -13.08 -10.46
CA ASP A 73 -1.31 -12.89 -9.82
C ASP A 73 -0.38 -12.10 -10.73
N PHE A 74 0.67 -11.54 -10.14
CA PHE A 74 1.80 -11.01 -10.92
C PHE A 74 2.84 -12.11 -11.21
N ASP A 75 3.87 -11.76 -11.98
CA ASP A 75 4.95 -12.68 -12.38
C ASP A 75 5.80 -13.15 -11.18
N GLU A 76 6.80 -14.00 -11.42
CA GLU A 76 7.59 -14.68 -10.39
C GLU A 76 8.32 -13.70 -9.44
N ASP A 77 8.67 -12.50 -9.94
CA ASP A 77 9.25 -11.40 -9.13
C ASP A 77 8.25 -10.76 -8.13
N PHE A 78 6.95 -10.97 -8.32
CA PHE A 78 5.86 -10.37 -7.52
C PHE A 78 4.77 -11.38 -7.14
N SER A 79 5.13 -12.65 -6.96
CA SER A 79 4.18 -13.73 -6.65
C SER A 79 3.36 -13.50 -5.38
N ASP A 80 3.87 -12.69 -4.45
CA ASP A 80 3.20 -12.33 -3.20
C ASP A 80 2.12 -11.26 -3.37
N TYR A 81 1.99 -10.69 -4.57
CA TYR A 81 1.01 -9.66 -4.91
C TYR A 81 -0.07 -10.23 -5.83
N HIS A 82 -1.31 -9.85 -5.52
CA HIS A 82 -2.48 -10.20 -6.30
C HIS A 82 -3.18 -8.93 -6.76
N TRP A 83 -3.85 -9.01 -7.90
CA TRP A 83 -4.63 -7.92 -8.44
C TRP A 83 -6.06 -8.36 -8.71
N LYS A 84 -6.98 -7.43 -8.53
CA LYS A 84 -8.39 -7.59 -8.85
C LYS A 84 -8.93 -6.33 -9.50
N VAL A 85 -9.58 -6.50 -10.64
CA VAL A 85 -10.20 -5.46 -11.44
C VAL A 85 -11.70 -5.66 -11.37
N ASP A 86 -12.42 -4.64 -10.92
CA ASP A 86 -13.87 -4.59 -10.94
C ASP A 86 -14.31 -3.45 -11.87
N ILE A 87 -15.16 -3.76 -12.84
CA ILE A 87 -15.65 -2.79 -13.81
C ILE A 87 -17.14 -2.62 -13.63
N ARG A 88 -17.54 -1.34 -13.57
CA ARG A 88 -18.92 -0.93 -13.43
C ARG A 88 -19.28 0.05 -14.52
N GLU A 89 -20.29 -0.28 -15.30
CA GLU A 89 -20.94 0.66 -16.21
C GLU A 89 -21.63 1.74 -15.38
N LEU A 90 -21.47 2.99 -15.80
CA LEU A 90 -22.01 4.15 -15.08
C LEU A 90 -23.18 4.73 -15.87
N GLY A 91 -24.38 4.61 -15.29
CA GLY A 91 -25.62 5.08 -15.88
C GLY A 91 -25.91 6.56 -15.62
N GLU A 92 -27.09 6.99 -16.08
CA GLU A 92 -27.64 8.33 -15.83
C GLU A 92 -27.83 8.59 -14.32
N ASP A 93 -28.13 7.55 -13.54
CA ASP A 93 -28.29 7.61 -12.09
C ASP A 93 -26.96 7.83 -11.33
N ASP A 94 -25.85 7.31 -11.86
CA ASP A 94 -24.51 7.51 -11.28
C ASP A 94 -23.87 8.84 -11.69
N THR A 95 -24.14 9.34 -12.90
CA THR A 95 -23.37 10.43 -13.52
C THR A 95 -24.19 11.69 -13.80
N GLY A 96 -25.51 11.57 -13.88
CA GLY A 96 -26.41 12.65 -14.31
C GLY A 96 -26.33 12.97 -15.81
N ILE A 97 -25.61 12.17 -16.61
CA ILE A 97 -25.45 12.35 -18.05
C ILE A 97 -26.47 11.48 -18.78
N LYS A 98 -27.36 12.11 -19.56
CA LYS A 98 -28.32 11.42 -20.41
C LYS A 98 -27.59 10.62 -21.49
N ASP A 99 -28.04 9.38 -21.70
CA ASP A 99 -27.44 8.41 -22.63
C ASP A 99 -25.97 8.04 -22.30
N GLY A 100 -25.56 8.18 -21.04
CA GLY A 100 -24.18 7.88 -20.58
C GLY A 100 -23.88 6.40 -20.30
N ASP A 101 -24.92 5.55 -20.27
CA ASP A 101 -24.87 4.14 -19.81
C ASP A 101 -23.80 3.29 -20.54
N ASP A 102 -23.63 3.52 -21.84
CA ASP A 102 -22.68 2.80 -22.69
C ASP A 102 -21.40 3.62 -22.97
N MET A 103 -21.30 4.81 -22.38
CA MET A 103 -20.20 5.75 -22.62
C MET A 103 -19.19 5.78 -21.49
N LEU A 104 -19.55 5.31 -20.30
CA LEU A 104 -18.76 5.47 -19.09
C LEU A 104 -18.61 4.14 -18.34
N LYS A 105 -17.36 3.76 -18.06
CA LYS A 105 -17.02 2.62 -17.22
C LYS A 105 -16.09 3.07 -16.11
N ALA A 106 -16.44 2.77 -14.86
CA ALA A 106 -15.53 2.86 -13.73
C ALA A 106 -14.72 1.57 -13.65
N VAL A 107 -13.40 1.72 -13.49
CA VAL A 107 -12.45 0.64 -13.27
C VAL A 107 -11.89 0.81 -11.86
N ASP A 108 -12.22 -0.14 -10.99
CA ASP A 108 -11.74 -0.24 -9.62
C ASP A 108 -10.65 -1.33 -9.59
N LEU A 109 -9.38 -0.93 -9.46
CA LEU A 109 -8.23 -1.84 -9.35
C LEU A 109 -7.80 -1.94 -7.90
N THR A 110 -7.74 -3.17 -7.38
CA THR A 110 -7.26 -3.48 -6.03
C THR A 110 -6.01 -4.33 -6.12
N ILE A 111 -4.95 -3.94 -5.43
CA ILE A 111 -3.73 -4.72 -5.22
C ILE A 111 -3.70 -5.17 -3.77
N THR A 112 -3.50 -6.46 -3.54
CA THR A 112 -3.36 -7.08 -2.21
C THR A 112 -2.05 -7.82 -2.12
N SER A 113 -1.44 -7.91 -0.93
CA SER A 113 -0.29 -8.79 -0.70
C SER A 113 -0.61 -9.87 0.32
N ASP A 114 -0.07 -11.07 0.12
CA ASP A 114 -0.12 -12.16 1.12
C ASP A 114 0.92 -12.00 2.25
N LEU A 115 1.71 -10.91 2.20
CA LEU A 115 2.64 -10.55 3.26
C LEU A 115 1.88 -10.30 4.58
N GLU A 116 2.57 -10.46 5.72
CA GLU A 116 2.09 -10.49 7.12
C GLU A 116 0.98 -9.49 7.53
N THR A 117 0.73 -8.44 6.74
CA THR A 117 -0.32 -7.44 6.96
C THR A 117 -1.26 -7.44 5.75
N ASP A 118 -2.57 -7.59 5.98
CA ASP A 118 -3.65 -7.49 4.96
C ASP A 118 -3.79 -6.05 4.44
N GLU A 119 -2.72 -5.52 3.85
CA GLU A 119 -2.68 -4.20 3.24
C GLU A 119 -3.26 -4.28 1.82
N ARG A 120 -4.17 -3.35 1.53
CA ARG A 120 -4.86 -3.27 0.25
C ARG A 120 -4.70 -1.89 -0.32
N PHE A 121 -4.23 -1.83 -1.56
CA PHE A 121 -4.06 -0.59 -2.30
C PHE A 121 -5.10 -0.51 -3.41
N VAL A 122 -5.94 0.52 -3.42
CA VAL A 122 -7.07 0.66 -4.35
C VAL A 122 -6.92 1.90 -5.21
N VAL A 123 -7.09 1.73 -6.52
CA VAL A 123 -7.08 2.80 -7.53
C VAL A 123 -8.35 2.75 -8.34
N ARG A 124 -9.08 3.87 -8.39
CA ARG A 124 -10.27 4.03 -9.24
C ARG A 124 -9.97 4.95 -10.41
N ARG A 125 -10.37 4.55 -11.62
CA ARG A 125 -10.31 5.38 -12.84
C ARG A 125 -11.63 5.28 -13.60
N ILE A 126 -12.11 6.40 -14.15
CA ILE A 126 -13.25 6.43 -15.07
C ILE A 126 -12.71 6.46 -16.50
N MET A 127 -13.14 5.53 -17.33
CA MET A 127 -12.85 5.50 -18.77
C MET A 127 -14.09 5.86 -19.57
N MET A 128 -13.88 6.58 -20.68
CA MET A 128 -14.94 6.96 -21.61
C MET A 128 -14.81 6.17 -22.90
N ALA A 129 -15.94 5.81 -23.50
CA ALA A 129 -15.98 5.24 -24.83
C ALA A 129 -15.37 6.22 -25.86
N PRO A 130 -14.70 5.72 -26.91
CA PRO A 130 -14.19 6.57 -27.98
C PRO A 130 -15.34 7.31 -28.66
N ILE A 131 -15.18 8.61 -28.87
CA ILE A 131 -16.14 9.43 -29.61
C ILE A 131 -16.27 8.93 -31.06
N LYS A 132 -17.41 8.29 -31.40
CA LYS A 132 -17.74 7.97 -32.80
C LYS A 132 -17.87 9.30 -33.56
N PRO A 133 -17.08 9.55 -34.63
CA PRO A 133 -17.20 10.78 -35.40
C PRO A 133 -18.56 10.82 -36.08
N VAL A 134 -19.32 11.90 -35.82
CA VAL A 134 -20.58 12.15 -36.53
C VAL A 134 -20.26 12.57 -37.97
N GLY A 135 -20.54 11.68 -38.92
CA GLY A 135 -20.57 12.00 -40.35
C GLY A 135 -19.41 11.46 -41.18
N SER A 136 -19.65 10.33 -41.84
CA SER A 136 -19.23 10.13 -43.24
C SER A 136 -20.24 9.18 -43.88
N SER A 137 -21.36 9.77 -44.29
CA SER A 137 -22.26 9.22 -45.32
C SER A 137 -22.17 10.12 -46.55
#